data_AF-A0A238K5U1-F1
#
_entry.id   AF-A0A238K5U1-F1
#
_cell.length_a   1.000
_cell.length_b   1.000
_cell.length_c   1.000
_cell.angle_alpha   90.00
_cell.angle_beta   90.00
_cell.angle_gamma   90.00
#
_symmetry.space_group_name_H-M   'P 1'
#
loop_
_entity.id
_entity.type
_entity.pdbx_description
1 polymer ?
#
loop_
_entity_poly.entity_id
_entity_poly.type
_entity_poly.pdbx_seq_one_letter_code
_entity_poly.pdbx_strand_id
1 'polypeptide(L)'
;MSDEEKIPYLKIDRGRYFYQRRVPKRLQAHLGVKRWQLPCGDVSYSKAVQLVVTWAEEHDALIAEMRDPDKLRTAGVAAAKATKLRKDAAYSDLGLPKFYEMTTRLAGEKQFYPRETLPRPWQAAAKLLQEAEADFSGNISLDVVKRQIAIRLRDASNGERPKRALSLPGLPGLREYINTLDLEAVKSAKIEIRRDALPMEPELYLVRLVDAYVLGFDPEIEAPSDPDDKDEFDFIKKKLERKISELSPDPNSYTVFDTIRTLIDTMAGY
;
A
#
# COMPACT_ATOMS: atom_id res chain seq x y z
N MET A 1 -26.18 38.53 -29.93
CA MET A 1 -26.03 37.54 -28.86
C MET A 1 -24.72 37.87 -28.18
N SER A 2 -24.79 38.38 -26.97
CA SER A 2 -23.69 38.92 -26.18
C SER A 2 -22.58 37.86 -26.07
N ASP A 3 -21.34 38.24 -26.30
CA ASP A 3 -20.18 37.43 -25.94
C ASP A 3 -20.17 37.30 -24.41
N GLU A 4 -20.84 36.26 -23.91
CA GLU A 4 -20.76 35.87 -22.51
C GLU A 4 -19.28 35.65 -22.18
N GLU A 5 -18.77 36.54 -21.33
CA GLU A 5 -17.39 36.58 -20.88
C GLU A 5 -16.99 35.19 -20.40
N LYS A 6 -16.22 34.47 -21.22
CA LYS A 6 -15.88 33.06 -20.96
C LYS A 6 -15.01 32.98 -19.71
N ILE A 7 -15.61 32.51 -18.62
CA ILE A 7 -14.90 32.34 -17.36
C ILE A 7 -13.88 31.20 -17.51
N PRO A 8 -12.59 31.45 -17.21
CA PRO A 8 -11.56 30.44 -17.32
C PRO A 8 -11.90 29.16 -16.55
N TYR A 9 -11.65 28.01 -17.19
CA TYR A 9 -11.82 26.67 -16.60
C TYR A 9 -13.25 26.25 -16.23
N LEU A 10 -14.26 27.12 -16.40
CA LEU A 10 -15.66 26.78 -16.22
C LEU A 10 -16.22 26.13 -17.50
N LYS A 11 -16.74 24.91 -17.37
CA LYS A 11 -17.45 24.20 -18.43
C LYS A 11 -18.91 24.05 -18.04
N ILE A 12 -19.81 24.45 -18.94
CA ILE A 12 -21.26 24.29 -18.79
C ILE A 12 -21.69 23.10 -19.65
N ASP A 13 -22.36 22.11 -19.06
CA ASP A 13 -22.88 20.94 -19.76
C ASP A 13 -24.31 20.65 -19.29
N ARG A 14 -25.29 20.83 -20.19
CA ARG A 14 -26.72 20.60 -19.94
C ARG A 14 -27.25 21.25 -18.64
N GLY A 15 -26.85 22.50 -18.38
CA GLY A 15 -27.25 23.24 -17.18
C GLY A 15 -26.46 22.90 -15.90
N ARG A 16 -25.46 22.02 -15.99
CA ARG A 16 -24.54 21.71 -14.88
C ARG A 16 -23.19 22.37 -15.09
N TYR A 17 -22.59 22.83 -14.00
CA TYR A 17 -21.30 23.51 -14.00
C TYR A 17 -20.19 22.56 -13.58
N PHE A 18 -19.09 22.58 -14.33
CA PHE A 18 -17.91 21.78 -14.07
C PHE A 18 -16.66 22.66 -14.10
N TYR A 19 -15.78 22.48 -13.13
CA TYR A 19 -14.42 22.96 -13.21
C TYR A 19 -13.59 21.98 -14.02
N GLN A 20 -12.89 22.48 -15.05
CA GLN A 20 -12.06 21.66 -15.91
C GLN A 20 -10.73 22.35 -16.24
N ARG A 21 -9.63 21.82 -15.69
CA ARG A 21 -8.28 22.35 -15.92
C ARG A 21 -7.29 21.24 -16.28
N ARG A 22 -6.40 21.51 -17.26
CA ARG A 22 -5.34 20.58 -17.65
C ARG A 22 -4.17 20.69 -16.66
N VAL A 23 -3.69 19.54 -16.20
CA VAL A 23 -2.50 19.46 -15.34
C VAL A 23 -1.25 19.61 -16.22
N PRO A 24 -0.24 20.43 -15.84
CA PRO A 24 1.01 20.54 -16.58
C PRO A 24 1.69 19.18 -16.76
N LYS A 25 2.24 18.89 -17.96
CA LYS A 25 2.80 17.56 -18.32
C LYS A 25 3.79 17.02 -17.29
N ARG A 26 4.66 17.88 -16.75
CA ARG A 26 5.64 17.52 -15.71
C ARG A 26 5.00 17.00 -14.42
N LEU A 27 3.81 17.48 -14.07
CA LEU A 27 3.09 17.12 -12.85
C LEU A 27 2.11 15.95 -13.06
N GLN A 28 1.79 15.60 -14.31
CA GLN A 28 0.87 14.49 -14.62
C GLN A 28 1.40 13.14 -14.13
N ALA A 29 2.72 12.93 -14.19
CA ALA A 29 3.36 11.71 -13.70
C ALA A 29 3.22 11.59 -12.17
N HIS A 30 3.31 12.70 -11.43
CA HIS A 30 3.24 12.72 -9.98
C HIS A 30 1.81 12.66 -9.45
N LEU A 31 0.89 13.43 -10.03
CA LEU A 31 -0.50 13.49 -9.58
C LEU A 31 -1.36 12.33 -10.12
N GLY A 32 -0.88 11.57 -11.10
CA GLY A 32 -1.60 10.45 -11.72
C GLY A 32 -2.85 10.85 -12.50
N VAL A 33 -3.14 12.15 -12.61
CA VAL A 33 -4.31 12.69 -13.32
C VAL A 33 -3.87 13.63 -14.44
N LYS A 34 -4.46 13.45 -15.62
CA LYS A 34 -4.18 14.30 -16.80
C LYS A 34 -4.94 15.63 -16.75
N ARG A 35 -6.04 15.68 -16.00
CA ARG A 35 -7.00 16.78 -15.95
C ARG A 35 -7.74 16.75 -14.62
N TRP A 36 -7.87 17.91 -13.99
CA TRP A 36 -8.80 18.10 -12.88
C TRP A 36 -10.20 18.34 -13.44
N GLN A 37 -11.15 17.55 -12.96
CA GLN A 37 -12.55 17.68 -13.32
C GLN A 37 -13.38 17.55 -12.04
N LEU A 38 -13.91 18.66 -11.55
CA LEU A 38 -14.75 18.69 -10.35
C LEU A 38 -16.14 19.21 -10.73
N PRO A 39 -17.22 18.50 -10.35
CA PRO A 39 -18.57 19.04 -10.49
C PRO A 39 -18.78 20.15 -9.44
N CYS A 40 -19.32 21.30 -9.85
CA CYS A 40 -19.67 22.38 -8.91
C CYS A 40 -20.94 22.07 -8.10
N GLY A 41 -21.67 21.00 -8.45
CA GLY A 41 -22.95 20.62 -7.86
C GLY A 41 -24.14 21.38 -8.46
N ASP A 42 -25.29 21.29 -7.80
CA ASP A 42 -26.51 22.01 -8.16
C ASP A 42 -26.50 23.40 -7.53
N VAL A 43 -25.71 24.30 -8.11
CA VAL A 43 -25.47 25.65 -7.59
C VAL A 43 -25.74 26.68 -8.69
N SER A 44 -26.11 27.90 -8.29
CA SER A 44 -26.30 29.01 -9.23
C SER A 44 -25.00 29.34 -9.97
N TYR A 45 -25.12 29.95 -11.16
CA TYR A 45 -23.99 30.36 -11.98
C TYR A 45 -22.95 31.18 -11.18
N SER A 46 -23.40 32.21 -10.45
CA SER A 46 -22.52 33.06 -9.64
C SER A 46 -21.73 32.28 -8.59
N LYS A 47 -22.34 31.27 -7.96
CA LYS A 47 -21.68 30.41 -6.97
C LYS A 47 -20.73 29.40 -7.63
N ALA A 48 -21.09 28.87 -8.79
CA ALA A 48 -20.18 28.03 -9.58
C ALA A 48 -18.91 28.78 -9.99
N VAL A 49 -19.04 30.06 -10.33
CA VAL A 49 -17.91 30.93 -10.67
C VAL A 49 -16.98 31.12 -9.48
N GLN A 50 -17.51 31.44 -8.30
CA GLN A 50 -16.71 31.57 -7.08
C GLN A 50 -15.93 30.28 -6.78
N LEU A 51 -16.59 29.13 -6.86
CA LEU A 51 -15.94 27.82 -6.66
C LEU A 51 -14.81 27.57 -7.67
N VAL A 52 -15.03 27.92 -8.94
CA VAL A 52 -14.01 27.78 -9.98
C VAL A 52 -12.81 28.68 -9.71
N VAL A 53 -13.03 29.92 -9.26
CA VAL A 53 -11.94 30.85 -8.90
C VAL A 53 -11.14 30.29 -7.73
N THR A 54 -11.80 29.87 -6.65
CA THR A 54 -11.13 29.28 -5.48
C THR A 54 -10.33 28.03 -5.85
N TRP A 55 -10.91 27.11 -6.62
CA TRP A 55 -10.19 25.92 -7.07
C TRP A 55 -9.06 26.25 -8.05
N ALA A 56 -9.19 27.30 -8.87
CA ALA A 56 -8.12 27.72 -9.75
C ALA A 56 -6.92 28.23 -8.94
N GLU A 57 -7.17 29.06 -7.91
CA GLU A 57 -6.16 29.58 -6.99
C GLU A 57 -5.47 28.47 -6.20
N GLU A 58 -6.22 27.51 -5.65
CA GLU A 58 -5.67 26.35 -4.95
C GLU A 58 -4.75 25.52 -5.87
N HIS A 59 -5.19 25.27 -7.10
CA HIS A 59 -4.38 24.54 -8.06
C HIS A 59 -3.17 25.35 -8.54
N ASP A 60 -3.25 26.68 -8.61
CA ASP A 60 -2.11 27.54 -8.92
C ASP A 60 -1.07 27.55 -7.80
N ALA A 61 -1.52 27.64 -6.54
CA ALA A 61 -0.66 27.49 -5.37
C ALA A 61 0.02 26.12 -5.37
N LEU A 62 -0.72 25.04 -5.66
CA LEU A 62 -0.16 23.69 -5.77
C LEU A 62 0.87 23.58 -6.90
N ILE A 63 0.60 24.17 -8.08
CA ILE A 63 1.55 24.17 -9.21
C ILE A 63 2.80 25.00 -8.87
N ALA A 64 2.66 26.10 -8.14
CA ALA A 64 3.75 26.95 -7.70
C ALA A 64 4.62 26.26 -6.65
N GLU A 65 4.01 25.59 -5.67
CA GLU A 65 4.73 24.80 -4.67
C GLU A 65 5.46 23.61 -5.29
N MET A 66 4.83 22.93 -6.26
CA MET A 66 5.42 21.84 -7.03
C MET A 66 6.43 22.32 -8.10
N ARG A 67 6.79 23.60 -8.11
CA ARG A 67 7.90 24.11 -8.94
C ARG A 67 9.25 23.91 -8.26
N ASP A 68 9.27 23.76 -6.94
CA ASP A 68 10.46 23.49 -6.14
C ASP A 68 10.86 21.99 -6.28
N PRO A 69 12.07 21.67 -6.79
CA PRO A 69 12.50 20.30 -7.06
C PRO A 69 12.52 19.41 -5.80
N ASP A 70 12.81 19.98 -4.62
CA ASP A 70 12.86 19.19 -3.38
C ASP A 70 11.45 18.84 -2.91
N LYS A 71 10.50 19.78 -2.99
CA LYS A 71 9.09 19.54 -2.69
C LYS A 71 8.41 18.64 -3.72
N LEU A 72 8.79 18.72 -4.99
CA LEU A 72 8.31 17.83 -6.05
C LEU A 72 8.73 16.37 -5.77
N ARG A 73 9.94 16.16 -5.23
CA ARG A 73 10.40 14.83 -4.83
C ARG A 73 9.57 14.31 -3.66
N THR A 74 9.32 15.12 -2.64
CA THR A 74 8.51 14.76 -1.47
C THR A 74 7.03 14.53 -1.82
N ALA A 75 6.44 15.38 -2.67
CA ALA A 75 5.06 15.24 -3.14
C ALA A 75 4.90 14.08 -4.16
N GLY A 76 5.92 13.85 -4.98
CA GLY A 76 6.00 12.68 -5.85
C GLY A 76 6.08 11.38 -5.05
N VAL A 77 6.84 11.36 -3.95
CA VAL A 77 6.88 10.25 -2.99
C VAL A 77 5.55 10.10 -2.26
N ALA A 78 4.90 11.19 -1.84
CA ALA A 78 3.60 11.16 -1.16
C ALA A 78 2.45 10.72 -2.08
N ALA A 79 2.43 11.18 -3.33
CA ALA A 79 1.44 10.79 -4.33
C ALA A 79 1.71 9.37 -4.87
N ALA A 80 2.98 8.97 -5.01
CA ALA A 80 3.35 7.57 -5.22
C ALA A 80 2.92 6.72 -4.02
N LYS A 81 3.12 7.17 -2.78
CA LYS A 81 2.62 6.50 -1.55
C LYS A 81 1.11 6.40 -1.53
N ALA A 82 0.35 7.44 -1.90
CA ALA A 82 -1.12 7.42 -1.90
C ALA A 82 -1.70 6.57 -3.05
N THR A 83 -1.04 6.59 -4.22
CA THR A 83 -1.40 5.74 -5.37
C THR A 83 -0.99 4.29 -5.12
N LYS A 84 0.08 4.07 -4.35
CA LYS A 84 0.53 2.75 -3.87
C LYS A 84 -0.36 2.27 -2.74
N LEU A 85 -0.78 3.11 -1.78
CA LEU A 85 -1.81 2.81 -0.76
C LEU A 85 -3.15 2.45 -1.40
N ARG A 86 -3.56 3.13 -2.50
CA ARG A 86 -4.73 2.71 -3.31
C ARG A 86 -4.49 1.40 -4.06
N LYS A 87 -3.25 1.09 -4.43
CA LYS A 87 -2.85 -0.22 -4.93
C LYS A 87 -2.64 -1.25 -3.81
N ASP A 88 -2.46 -0.84 -2.57
CA ASP A 88 -2.17 -1.68 -1.39
C ASP A 88 -3.45 -2.01 -0.61
N ALA A 89 -4.46 -1.13 -0.65
CA ALA A 89 -5.87 -1.49 -0.47
C ALA A 89 -6.32 -2.53 -1.53
N ALA A 90 -5.55 -2.65 -2.62
CA ALA A 90 -5.63 -3.75 -3.58
C ALA A 90 -4.53 -4.83 -3.42
N TYR A 91 -3.59 -4.69 -2.47
CA TYR A 91 -2.74 -5.76 -1.94
C TYR A 91 -3.42 -6.52 -0.79
N SER A 92 -4.55 -6.03 -0.24
CA SER A 92 -5.40 -6.89 0.59
C SER A 92 -5.89 -8.15 -0.17
N ASP A 93 -5.91 -8.07 -1.51
CA ASP A 93 -6.14 -9.17 -2.46
C ASP A 93 -4.87 -9.98 -2.82
N LEU A 94 -3.67 -9.58 -2.34
CA LEU A 94 -2.38 -10.25 -2.57
C LEU A 94 -2.00 -11.23 -1.45
N GLY A 95 -2.92 -11.55 -0.56
CA GLY A 95 -2.77 -12.69 0.34
C GLY A 95 -1.58 -12.56 1.27
N LEU A 96 -1.48 -11.46 2.03
CA LEU A 96 -1.05 -11.65 3.41
C LEU A 96 -2.02 -12.71 3.97
N PRO A 97 -1.54 -13.88 4.39
CA PRO A 97 -2.47 -14.90 4.83
C PRO A 97 -3.23 -14.31 6.01
N LYS A 98 -4.58 -14.37 5.97
CA LYS A 98 -5.45 -14.00 7.11
C LYS A 98 -5.03 -14.71 8.41
N PHE A 99 -4.22 -15.76 8.27
CA PHE A 99 -3.67 -16.58 9.32
C PHE A 99 -2.14 -16.53 9.29
N TYR A 100 -1.51 -16.25 10.42
CA TYR A 100 -0.07 -16.45 10.55
C TYR A 100 0.18 -17.87 11.01
N GLU A 101 1.03 -18.58 10.28
CA GLU A 101 1.52 -19.89 10.66
C GLU A 101 2.58 -19.70 11.75
N MET A 102 2.26 -20.15 12.96
CA MET A 102 3.19 -20.19 14.09
C MET A 102 3.50 -21.65 14.43
N THR A 103 4.79 -21.96 14.56
CA THR A 103 5.26 -23.21 15.16
C THR A 103 5.25 -23.05 16.68
N THR A 104 4.40 -23.79 17.37
CA THR A 104 4.45 -23.86 18.83
C THR A 104 5.67 -24.65 19.29
N ARG A 105 6.21 -24.32 20.49
CA ARG A 105 7.37 -25.01 21.09
C ARG A 105 7.13 -26.49 21.39
N LEU A 106 5.87 -26.94 21.45
CA LEU A 106 5.54 -28.35 21.67
C LEU A 106 5.06 -28.99 20.36
N ALA A 107 5.83 -29.98 19.88
CA ALA A 107 5.47 -30.97 18.88
C ALA A 107 5.43 -30.58 17.39
N GLY A 108 5.97 -29.41 16.99
CA GLY A 108 6.20 -29.12 15.55
C GLY A 108 4.93 -29.04 14.68
N GLU A 109 3.75 -29.09 15.29
CA GLU A 109 2.48 -28.87 14.62
C GLU A 109 2.32 -27.38 14.32
N LYS A 110 2.02 -27.09 13.05
CA LYS A 110 1.78 -25.73 12.56
C LYS A 110 0.35 -25.34 12.92
N GLN A 111 0.18 -24.39 13.82
CA GLN A 111 -1.13 -23.81 14.15
C GLN A 111 -1.32 -22.48 13.43
N PHE A 112 -2.55 -22.25 12.96
CA PHE A 112 -2.94 -21.08 12.19
C PHE A 112 -3.80 -20.18 13.07
N TYR A 113 -3.32 -18.96 13.33
CA TYR A 113 -4.05 -17.99 14.14
C TYR A 113 -4.51 -16.80 13.31
N PRO A 114 -5.79 -16.38 13.42
CA PRO A 114 -6.26 -15.09 12.96
C PRO A 114 -5.41 -13.95 13.54
N ARG A 115 -5.25 -12.86 12.79
CA ARG A 115 -4.50 -11.66 13.22
C ARG A 115 -4.88 -11.17 14.62
N GLU A 116 -6.18 -11.19 14.92
CA GLU A 116 -6.76 -10.67 16.17
C GLU A 116 -6.56 -11.58 17.39
N THR A 117 -6.19 -12.85 17.17
CA THR A 117 -6.08 -13.85 18.24
C THR A 117 -4.70 -14.47 18.31
N LEU A 118 -3.68 -13.74 17.83
CA LEU A 118 -2.29 -14.18 17.92
C LEU A 118 -1.85 -14.22 19.39
N PRO A 119 -1.49 -15.39 19.94
CA PRO A 119 -1.06 -15.49 21.33
C PRO A 119 0.31 -14.83 21.56
N ARG A 120 1.09 -14.62 20.50
CA ARG A 120 2.43 -14.02 20.52
C ARG A 120 2.63 -13.13 19.29
N PRO A 121 1.99 -11.94 19.25
CA PRO A 121 1.98 -11.08 18.07
C PRO A 121 3.39 -10.62 17.65
N TRP A 122 4.33 -10.48 18.60
CA TRP A 122 5.72 -10.15 18.31
C TRP A 122 6.45 -11.24 17.49
N GLN A 123 6.11 -12.51 17.66
CA GLN A 123 6.71 -13.59 16.85
C GLN A 123 6.19 -13.55 15.41
N ALA A 124 4.92 -13.18 15.21
CA ALA A 124 4.38 -12.94 13.88
C ALA A 124 5.07 -11.72 13.22
N ALA A 125 5.29 -10.65 13.98
CA ALA A 125 6.07 -9.49 13.54
C ALA A 125 7.51 -9.87 13.15
N ALA A 126 8.17 -10.74 13.92
CA ALA A 126 9.51 -11.24 13.59
C ALA A 126 9.53 -12.03 12.27
N LYS A 127 8.50 -12.86 12.02
CA LYS A 127 8.36 -13.59 10.76
C LYS A 127 8.15 -12.62 9.58
N LEU A 128 7.28 -11.63 9.74
CA LEU A 128 7.07 -10.59 8.72
C LEU A 128 8.33 -9.78 8.45
N LEU A 129 9.11 -9.45 9.49
CA LEU A 129 10.41 -8.82 9.33
C LEU A 129 11.36 -9.67 8.48
N GLN A 130 11.46 -10.97 8.75
CA GLN A 130 12.31 -11.89 7.98
C GLN A 130 11.85 -12.00 6.52
N GLU A 131 10.55 -12.09 6.29
CA GLU A 131 9.97 -12.12 4.94
C GLU A 131 10.25 -10.82 4.18
N ALA A 132 10.10 -9.66 4.85
CA ALA A 132 10.42 -8.37 4.27
C ALA A 132 11.93 -8.23 3.95
N GLU A 133 12.81 -8.74 4.83
CA GLU A 133 14.26 -8.79 4.60
C GLU A 133 14.63 -9.69 3.41
N ALA A 134 13.96 -10.84 3.28
CA ALA A 134 14.14 -11.77 2.16
C ALA A 134 13.69 -11.13 0.84
N ASP A 135 12.51 -10.50 0.81
CA ASP A 135 11.99 -9.80 -0.37
C ASP A 135 12.88 -8.61 -0.77
N PHE A 136 13.37 -7.84 0.21
CA PHE A 136 14.25 -6.71 -0.02
C PHE A 136 15.62 -7.13 -0.55
N SER A 137 16.18 -8.23 -0.04
CA SER A 137 17.44 -8.79 -0.52
C SER A 137 17.31 -9.60 -1.81
N GLY A 138 16.10 -9.76 -2.35
CA GLY A 138 15.83 -10.58 -3.54
C GLY A 138 15.92 -12.10 -3.30
N ASN A 139 16.02 -12.53 -2.04
CA ASN A 139 16.13 -13.93 -1.64
C ASN A 139 14.75 -14.53 -1.31
N ILE A 140 13.78 -14.32 -2.19
CA ILE A 140 12.41 -14.81 -2.00
C ILE A 140 12.40 -16.34 -2.08
N SER A 141 11.91 -17.01 -1.03
CA SER A 141 11.77 -18.47 -1.03
C SER A 141 10.69 -18.92 -2.00
N LEU A 142 11.03 -19.89 -2.87
CA LEU A 142 10.10 -20.51 -3.80
C LEU A 142 8.88 -21.13 -3.09
N ASP A 143 9.04 -21.64 -1.86
CA ASP A 143 7.97 -22.29 -1.12
C ASP A 143 6.89 -21.29 -0.65
N VAL A 144 7.27 -20.05 -0.36
CA VAL A 144 6.31 -18.97 -0.07
C VAL A 144 5.43 -18.72 -1.30
N VAL A 145 6.05 -18.64 -2.47
CA VAL A 145 5.34 -18.42 -3.73
C VAL A 145 4.44 -19.61 -4.10
N LYS A 146 4.93 -20.84 -3.91
CA LYS A 146 4.12 -22.06 -4.10
C LYS A 146 2.87 -22.07 -3.23
N ARG A 147 2.98 -21.65 -1.97
CA ARG A 147 1.82 -21.55 -1.06
C ARG A 147 0.80 -20.52 -1.53
N GLN A 148 1.25 -19.35 -2.00
CA GLN A 148 0.35 -18.33 -2.55
C GLN A 148 -0.40 -18.85 -3.79
N ILE A 149 0.30 -19.56 -4.67
CA ILE A 149 -0.31 -20.23 -5.83
C ILE A 149 -1.36 -21.24 -5.37
N ALA A 150 -1.03 -22.10 -4.39
CA ALA A 150 -1.94 -23.13 -3.90
C ALA A 150 -3.22 -22.53 -3.28
N ILE A 151 -3.10 -21.47 -2.47
CA ILE A 151 -4.25 -20.74 -1.93
C ILE A 151 -5.10 -20.19 -3.07
N ARG A 152 -4.47 -19.52 -4.04
CA ARG A 152 -5.18 -18.90 -5.15
C ARG A 152 -5.92 -19.91 -6.04
N LEU A 153 -5.33 -21.07 -6.27
CA LEU A 153 -5.96 -22.17 -6.99
C LEU A 153 -7.13 -22.76 -6.20
N ARG A 154 -6.99 -22.90 -4.88
CA ARG A 154 -8.08 -23.35 -4.01
C ARG A 154 -9.26 -22.39 -4.08
N ASP A 155 -9.03 -21.09 -3.96
CA ASP A 155 -10.09 -20.07 -4.03
C ASP A 155 -10.80 -20.13 -5.39
N ALA A 156 -10.03 -20.23 -6.48
CA ALA A 156 -10.57 -20.39 -7.83
C ALA A 156 -11.41 -21.67 -7.97
N SER A 157 -10.97 -22.78 -7.38
CA SER A 157 -11.71 -24.06 -7.39
C SER A 157 -13.02 -23.99 -6.59
N ASN A 158 -13.09 -23.13 -5.58
CA ASN A 158 -14.31 -22.86 -4.81
C ASN A 158 -15.28 -21.92 -5.54
N GLY A 159 -14.97 -21.53 -6.78
CA GLY A 159 -15.80 -20.63 -7.58
C GLY A 159 -15.55 -19.15 -7.33
N GLU A 160 -14.60 -18.79 -6.46
CA GLU A 160 -14.19 -17.40 -6.29
C GLU A 160 -13.40 -16.96 -7.51
N ARG A 161 -13.93 -16.00 -8.28
CA ARG A 161 -13.21 -15.48 -9.44
C ARG A 161 -12.29 -14.34 -9.03
N PRO A 162 -10.96 -14.49 -9.21
CA PRO A 162 -10.00 -13.42 -9.05
C PRO A 162 -10.43 -12.16 -9.80
N LYS A 163 -10.66 -11.05 -9.10
CA LYS A 163 -10.89 -9.77 -9.79
C LYS A 163 -9.61 -9.34 -10.55
N ARG A 164 -8.43 -9.68 -10.03
CA ARG A 164 -7.11 -9.25 -10.54
C ARG A 164 -6.13 -10.41 -10.61
N ALA A 165 -5.09 -10.23 -11.43
CA ALA A 165 -4.03 -11.20 -11.60
C ALA A 165 -3.07 -11.22 -10.39
N LEU A 166 -2.67 -12.44 -9.98
CA LEU A 166 -1.60 -12.65 -9.02
C LEU A 166 -0.26 -12.53 -9.75
N SER A 167 0.41 -11.39 -9.57
CA SER A 167 1.68 -11.10 -10.23
C SER A 167 2.85 -11.54 -9.35
N LEU A 168 3.56 -12.58 -9.79
CA LEU A 168 4.64 -13.22 -9.05
C LEU A 168 6.03 -12.83 -9.60
N PRO A 169 7.07 -12.75 -8.76
CA PRO A 169 8.43 -12.50 -9.21
C PRO A 169 8.96 -13.64 -10.09
N GLY A 170 9.87 -13.31 -11.02
CA GLY A 170 10.55 -14.31 -11.85
C GLY A 170 11.60 -15.08 -11.05
N LEU A 171 11.17 -16.10 -10.31
CA LEU A 171 12.07 -16.94 -9.51
C LEU A 171 12.54 -18.18 -10.29
N PRO A 172 13.81 -18.62 -10.10
CA PRO A 172 14.26 -19.92 -10.59
C PRO A 172 13.37 -21.06 -10.07
N GLY A 173 12.95 -22.00 -10.91
CA GLY A 173 12.09 -23.12 -10.50
C GLY A 173 10.59 -22.80 -10.51
N LEU A 174 10.19 -21.52 -10.56
CA LEU A 174 8.78 -21.14 -10.51
C LEU A 174 8.03 -21.46 -11.80
N ARG A 175 8.68 -21.24 -12.96
CA ARG A 175 8.08 -21.57 -14.26
C ARG A 175 7.90 -23.07 -14.41
N GLU A 176 8.91 -23.84 -14.01
CA GLU A 176 8.84 -25.31 -13.98
C GLU A 176 7.68 -25.76 -13.10
N TYR A 177 7.56 -25.20 -11.89
CA TYR A 177 6.45 -25.51 -10.99
C TYR A 177 5.08 -25.18 -11.60
N ILE A 178 4.89 -23.99 -12.18
CA ILE A 178 3.59 -23.64 -12.81
C ILE A 178 3.26 -24.58 -13.97
N ASN A 179 4.26 -25.00 -14.75
CA ASN A 179 4.03 -25.96 -15.84
C ASN A 179 3.63 -27.36 -15.35
N THR A 180 3.85 -27.70 -14.07
CA THR A 180 3.33 -28.96 -13.49
C THR A 180 1.87 -28.88 -13.06
N LEU A 181 1.30 -27.68 -13.00
CA LEU A 181 -0.07 -27.43 -12.57
C LEU A 181 -1.05 -27.47 -13.75
N ASP A 182 -2.34 -27.67 -13.45
CA ASP A 182 -3.37 -27.60 -14.47
C ASP A 182 -3.45 -26.19 -15.08
N LEU A 183 -3.26 -26.11 -16.40
CA LEU A 183 -3.24 -24.87 -17.17
C LEU A 183 -4.57 -24.10 -17.09
N GLU A 184 -5.69 -24.80 -17.05
CA GLU A 184 -7.00 -24.15 -16.95
C GLU A 184 -7.24 -23.60 -15.52
N ALA A 185 -6.85 -24.35 -14.49
CA ALA A 185 -6.83 -23.84 -13.12
C ALA A 185 -5.91 -22.61 -12.98
N VAL A 186 -4.71 -22.62 -13.55
CA VAL A 186 -3.76 -21.48 -13.50
C VAL A 186 -4.34 -20.24 -14.22
N LYS A 187 -4.96 -20.41 -15.39
CA LYS A 187 -5.63 -19.32 -16.12
C LYS A 187 -6.80 -18.74 -15.34
N SER A 188 -7.67 -19.59 -14.79
CA SER A 188 -8.81 -19.16 -13.98
C SER A 188 -8.38 -18.43 -12.70
N ALA A 189 -7.27 -18.85 -12.11
CA ALA A 189 -6.61 -18.21 -10.97
C ALA A 189 -5.90 -16.88 -11.34
N LYS A 190 -5.79 -16.54 -12.63
CA LYS A 190 -5.11 -15.34 -13.17
C LYS A 190 -3.68 -15.18 -12.65
N ILE A 191 -2.85 -16.22 -12.74
CA ILE A 191 -1.47 -16.16 -12.25
C ILE A 191 -0.54 -15.66 -13.36
N GLU A 192 0.28 -14.65 -13.08
CA GLU A 192 1.23 -14.04 -14.01
C GLU A 192 2.65 -14.00 -13.42
N ILE A 193 3.65 -14.48 -14.16
CA ILE A 193 5.06 -14.41 -13.75
C ILE A 193 5.74 -13.21 -14.40
N ARG A 194 6.40 -12.36 -13.60
CA ARG A 194 7.24 -11.25 -14.09
C ARG A 194 8.54 -11.75 -14.70
N ARG A 195 9.13 -10.96 -15.60
CA ARG A 195 10.40 -11.33 -16.26
C ARG A 195 11.56 -11.41 -15.26
N ASP A 196 11.62 -10.50 -14.29
CA ASP A 196 12.69 -10.41 -13.31
C ASP A 196 12.14 -10.36 -11.87
N ALA A 197 12.86 -10.98 -10.93
CA ALA A 197 12.71 -10.71 -9.50
C ALA A 197 13.43 -9.39 -9.20
N LEU A 198 12.75 -8.26 -9.39
CA LEU A 198 13.30 -6.99 -8.95
C LEU A 198 13.30 -6.95 -7.42
N PRO A 199 14.43 -6.60 -6.77
CA PRO A 199 14.47 -6.41 -5.32
C PRO A 199 13.39 -5.41 -4.91
N MET A 200 12.80 -5.61 -3.74
CA MET A 200 11.78 -4.70 -3.22
C MET A 200 12.35 -3.27 -3.12
N GLU A 201 11.62 -2.28 -3.63
CA GLU A 201 12.02 -0.87 -3.50
C GLU A 201 12.12 -0.47 -2.01
N PRO A 202 13.12 0.33 -1.59
CA PRO A 202 13.33 0.70 -0.18
C PRO A 202 12.10 1.29 0.52
N GLU A 203 11.27 2.05 -0.19
CA GLU A 203 10.06 2.63 0.39
C GLU A 203 8.98 1.58 0.65
N LEU A 204 8.94 0.50 -0.14
CA LEU A 204 8.03 -0.62 0.10
C LEU A 204 8.51 -1.48 1.28
N TYR A 205 9.83 -1.64 1.38
CA TYR A 205 10.43 -2.33 2.52
C TYR A 205 10.11 -1.61 3.82
N LEU A 206 10.24 -0.27 3.85
CA LEU A 206 9.85 0.54 5.01
C LEU A 206 8.38 0.34 5.41
N VAL A 207 7.45 0.32 4.44
CA VAL A 207 6.02 0.07 4.74
C VAL A 207 5.81 -1.30 5.39
N ARG A 208 6.45 -2.35 4.87
CA ARG A 208 6.36 -3.69 5.47
C ARG A 208 6.93 -3.77 6.88
N LEU A 209 8.01 -3.04 7.15
CA LEU A 209 8.58 -2.96 8.50
C LEU A 209 7.61 -2.27 9.46
N VAL A 210 6.94 -1.20 9.01
CA VAL A 210 5.92 -0.51 9.82
C VAL A 210 4.72 -1.43 10.07
N ASP A 211 4.23 -2.16 9.06
CA ASP A 211 3.13 -3.10 9.23
C ASP A 211 3.48 -4.22 10.23
N ALA A 212 4.70 -4.75 10.16
CA ALA A 212 5.20 -5.72 11.13
C ALA A 212 5.30 -5.12 12.54
N TYR A 213 5.75 -3.87 12.66
CA TYR A 213 5.82 -3.17 13.93
C TYR A 213 4.43 -2.98 14.55
N VAL A 214 3.46 -2.48 13.79
CA VAL A 214 2.08 -2.30 14.25
C VAL A 214 1.45 -3.63 14.64
N LEU A 215 1.69 -4.71 13.89
CA LEU A 215 1.17 -6.03 14.23
C LEU A 215 1.67 -6.53 15.59
N GLY A 216 2.95 -6.32 15.90
CA GLY A 216 3.61 -6.90 17.08
C GLY A 216 3.63 -6.00 18.32
N PHE A 217 3.56 -4.69 18.13
CA PHE A 217 3.93 -3.68 19.13
C PHE A 217 2.98 -2.47 19.12
N ASP A 218 1.75 -2.66 18.67
CA ASP A 218 0.68 -1.68 18.83
C ASP A 218 0.56 -1.26 20.32
N PRO A 219 0.20 0.01 20.64
CA PRO A 219 -0.02 0.43 22.02
C PRO A 219 -1.02 -0.43 22.80
N GLU A 220 -1.94 -1.11 22.13
CA GLU A 220 -2.90 -2.04 22.75
C GLU A 220 -2.29 -3.40 23.10
N ILE A 221 -1.10 -3.74 22.58
CA ILE A 221 -0.42 -5.00 22.85
C ILE A 221 0.44 -4.85 24.11
N GLU A 222 0.03 -5.56 25.17
CA GLU A 222 0.80 -5.62 26.41
C GLU A 222 2.10 -6.42 26.24
N ALA A 223 3.17 -5.93 26.86
CA ALA A 223 4.45 -6.64 26.89
C ALA A 223 4.33 -7.95 27.69
N PRO A 224 5.01 -9.03 27.29
CA PRO A 224 4.98 -10.30 28.01
C PRO A 224 5.49 -10.18 29.44
N SER A 225 4.84 -10.88 30.37
CA SER A 225 5.25 -10.97 31.77
C SER A 225 6.37 -11.97 32.00
N ASP A 226 6.49 -12.98 31.14
CA ASP A 226 7.53 -14.00 31.21
C ASP A 226 8.89 -13.38 30.79
N PRO A 227 9.98 -13.59 31.55
CA PRO A 227 11.28 -12.99 31.25
C PRO A 227 11.84 -13.35 29.87
N ASP A 228 11.72 -14.62 29.45
CA ASP A 228 12.27 -15.08 28.18
C ASP A 228 11.48 -14.50 27.00
N ASP A 229 10.14 -14.50 27.12
CA ASP A 229 9.27 -13.91 26.10
C ASP A 229 9.43 -12.37 26.04
N LYS A 230 9.73 -11.72 27.17
CA LYS A 230 9.99 -10.27 27.23
C LYS A 230 11.30 -9.89 26.55
N ASP A 231 12.36 -10.66 26.76
CA ASP A 231 13.64 -10.44 26.07
C ASP A 231 13.49 -10.61 24.54
N GLU A 232 12.74 -11.64 24.11
CA GLU A 232 12.39 -11.83 22.70
C GLU A 232 11.59 -10.65 22.15
N PHE A 233 10.55 -10.20 22.87
CA PHE A 233 9.71 -9.06 22.53
C PHE A 233 10.55 -7.78 22.35
N ASP A 234 11.36 -7.42 23.33
CA ASP A 234 12.20 -6.21 23.30
C ASP A 234 13.25 -6.27 22.20
N PHE A 235 13.82 -7.45 21.94
CA PHE A 235 14.79 -7.65 20.86
C PHE A 235 14.17 -7.38 19.48
N ILE A 236 13.01 -7.99 19.20
CA ILE A 236 12.32 -7.81 17.92
C ILE A 236 11.87 -6.36 17.74
N LYS A 237 11.33 -5.76 18.81
CA LYS A 237 10.90 -4.36 18.83
C LYS A 237 12.04 -3.43 18.44
N LYS A 238 13.18 -3.51 19.15
CA LYS A 238 14.37 -2.69 18.87
C LYS A 238 14.91 -2.92 17.46
N LYS A 239 14.89 -4.17 16.98
CA LYS A 239 15.37 -4.49 15.62
C LYS A 239 14.51 -3.80 14.55
N LEU A 240 13.17 -3.80 14.71
CA LEU A 240 12.24 -3.11 13.81
C LEU A 240 12.41 -1.60 13.89
N GLU A 241 12.41 -1.03 15.09
CA GLU A 241 12.59 0.42 15.31
C GLU A 241 13.88 0.93 14.65
N ARG A 242 14.99 0.21 14.85
CA ARG A 242 16.28 0.56 14.22
C ARG A 242 16.18 0.57 12.70
N LYS A 243 15.60 -0.46 12.09
CA LYS A 243 15.49 -0.55 10.62
C LYS A 243 14.56 0.49 10.03
N ILE A 244 13.44 0.77 10.70
CA ILE A 244 12.52 1.84 10.32
C ILE A 244 13.25 3.18 10.39
N SER A 245 14.02 3.42 11.45
CA SER A 245 14.82 4.64 11.60
C SER A 245 15.91 4.78 10.55
N GLU A 246 16.62 3.71 10.20
CA GLU A 246 17.66 3.69 9.16
C GLU A 246 17.12 4.03 7.76
N LEU A 247 15.87 3.63 7.47
CA LEU A 247 15.22 3.82 6.17
C LEU A 247 14.33 5.07 6.11
N SER A 248 14.04 5.68 7.26
CA SER A 248 13.26 6.91 7.32
C SER A 248 14.15 8.10 6.93
N PRO A 249 13.81 8.86 5.88
CA PRO A 249 14.55 10.05 5.54
C PRO A 249 14.23 11.12 6.60
N ASP A 250 15.19 11.32 7.51
CA ASP A 250 15.35 12.41 8.49
C ASP A 250 15.02 12.04 9.98
N PRO A 251 16.00 12.09 10.91
CA PRO A 251 15.81 11.81 12.34
C PRO A 251 14.93 12.81 13.09
N ASN A 252 14.64 13.98 12.48
CA ASN A 252 13.79 15.02 13.07
C ASN A 252 12.31 14.93 12.66
N SER A 253 11.92 13.91 11.89
CA SER A 253 10.51 13.68 11.56
C SER A 253 9.79 12.95 12.70
N TYR A 254 9.53 13.63 13.82
CA TYR A 254 8.45 13.24 14.74
C TYR A 254 7.12 13.02 13.98
N THR A 255 7.00 13.66 12.82
CA THR A 255 5.93 13.48 11.84
C THR A 255 5.85 12.08 11.22
N VAL A 256 6.87 11.23 11.14
CA VAL A 256 6.68 9.90 10.51
C VAL A 256 5.90 8.97 11.44
N PHE A 257 6.25 8.91 12.73
CA PHE A 257 5.47 8.16 13.71
C PHE A 257 4.10 8.80 13.97
N ASP A 258 4.01 10.13 14.03
CA ASP A 258 2.71 10.82 14.18
C ASP A 258 1.83 10.69 12.93
N THR A 259 2.38 10.71 11.72
CA THR A 259 1.60 10.52 10.48
C THR A 259 1.18 9.06 10.32
N ILE A 260 2.01 8.09 10.73
CA ILE A 260 1.66 6.67 10.77
C ILE A 260 0.56 6.43 11.81
N ARG A 261 0.68 7.01 13.01
CA ARG A 261 -0.35 6.96 14.06
C ARG A 261 -1.66 7.61 13.60
N THR A 262 -1.61 8.81 13.01
CA THR A 262 -2.78 9.51 12.49
C THR A 262 -3.45 8.73 11.35
N LEU A 263 -2.67 8.05 10.50
CA LEU A 263 -3.20 7.17 9.45
C LEU A 263 -3.86 5.90 10.01
N ILE A 264 -3.33 5.33 11.10
CA ILE A 264 -3.93 4.18 11.80
C ILE A 264 -5.23 4.58 12.51
N ASP A 265 -5.25 5.72 13.21
CA ASP A 265 -6.44 6.27 13.86
C ASP A 265 -7.55 6.60 12.85
N THR A 266 -7.18 7.03 11.63
CA THR A 266 -8.14 7.27 10.53
C THR A 266 -8.67 5.97 9.91
N MET A 267 -7.92 4.85 10.02
CA MET A 267 -8.35 3.52 9.54
C MET A 267 -9.18 2.73 10.56
N ALA A 268 -9.03 2.99 11.87
CA ALA A 268 -9.80 2.33 12.93
C ALA A 268 -11.20 2.94 13.16
N GLY A 269 -11.45 4.14 12.62
CA GLY A 269 -12.72 4.88 12.79
C GLY A 269 -13.75 4.75 11.66
N TYR A 270 -13.58 3.82 10.71
CA TYR A 270 -14.52 3.57 9.59
C TYR A 270 -14.98 2.12 9.52
#